data_AF-A0A2W5YZS7-F1
#
_entry.id   AF-A0A2W5YZS7-F1
#
_cell.length_a   1.000
_cell.length_b   1.000
_cell.length_c   1.000
_cell.angle_alpha   90.00
_cell.angle_beta   90.00
_cell.angle_gamma   90.00
#
_symmetry.space_group_name_H-M   'P 1'
#
loop_
_entity.id
_entity.type
_entity.pdbx_description
1 polymer ?
#
loop_
_entity_poly.entity_id
_entity_poly.type
_entity_poly.pdbx_seq_one_letter_code
_entity_poly.pdbx_strand_id
1 'polypeptide(L)'
;MNAVQCAAEIQRGVRQHRENLPSDRKIQLRIGINLGDIIVEEGDIYGDGVNVAARLESVALPGGIAISQSVRDHVGSRLELTFKDCGEQNLKNIEQPVRVYNVLLEEADTEMSRTNDARPSIAVLPFNNMSGDSEQEYFSDGITEDIITDLSKISGLFVVARHTAFTYKTRPIKVEQVGRELGVGFVLEGSVRKGGTRVRVTGQLINCKNGGHVWAERFDRDLTDIFAIQDEITHAIVEQLKIKLLPQERKSIGQAPTGNIDAYNYYLKAASCSIAALRFCISAPPNRSRPQTFLP
;
A
#
# COMPACT_ATOMS: atom_id res chain seq x y z
N MET A 1 20.08 -29.23 9.17
CA MET A 1 18.64 -29.06 8.85
C MET A 1 18.35 -27.56 8.87
N ASN A 2 17.82 -26.98 7.79
CA ASN A 2 17.56 -25.53 7.69
C ASN A 2 16.24 -25.20 8.41
N ALA A 3 16.19 -24.17 9.25
CA ALA A 3 15.00 -23.76 9.99
C ALA A 3 13.79 -23.47 9.08
N VAL A 4 14.03 -22.93 7.88
CA VAL A 4 12.96 -22.65 6.90
C VAL A 4 12.36 -23.94 6.35
N GLN A 5 13.19 -24.97 6.10
CA GLN A 5 12.71 -26.26 5.64
C GLN A 5 11.89 -26.98 6.72
N CYS A 6 12.36 -26.95 7.96
CA CYS A 6 11.63 -27.50 9.10
C CYS A 6 10.26 -26.83 9.26
N ALA A 7 10.21 -25.49 9.18
CA ALA A 7 8.95 -24.74 9.22
C ALA A 7 8.00 -25.11 8.05
N ALA A 8 8.54 -25.30 6.85
CA ALA A 8 7.76 -25.75 5.69
C ALA A 8 7.16 -27.15 5.90
N GLU A 9 7.94 -28.09 6.45
CA GLU A 9 7.48 -29.44 6.79
C GLU A 9 6.39 -29.42 7.88
N ILE A 10 6.57 -28.60 8.92
CA ILE A 10 5.55 -28.41 9.98
C ILE A 10 4.24 -27.88 9.38
N GLN A 11 4.30 -26.82 8.56
CA GLN A 11 3.09 -26.25 7.95
C GLN A 11 2.37 -27.25 7.03
N ARG A 12 3.11 -28.01 6.22
CA ARG A 12 2.54 -29.08 5.38
C ARG A 12 1.88 -30.16 6.24
N GLY A 13 2.54 -30.59 7.31
CA GLY A 13 1.98 -31.56 8.26
C GLY A 13 0.69 -31.07 8.90
N VAL A 14 0.66 -29.83 9.42
CA VAL A 14 -0.55 -29.24 10.01
C VAL A 14 -1.68 -29.11 8.99
N ARG A 15 -1.37 -28.78 7.74
CA ARG A 15 -2.35 -28.65 6.65
C ARG A 15 -2.98 -29.99 6.28
N GLN A 16 -2.20 -31.06 6.15
CA GLN A 16 -2.70 -32.41 5.86
C GLN A 16 -3.68 -32.91 6.94
N HIS A 17 -3.44 -32.59 8.20
CA HIS A 17 -4.32 -32.99 9.30
C HIS A 17 -5.60 -32.13 9.40
N ARG A 18 -5.70 -31.01 8.67
CA ARG A 18 -6.86 -30.11 8.69
C ARG A 18 -8.01 -30.55 7.79
N GLU A 19 -7.76 -31.32 6.73
CA GLU A 19 -8.80 -31.66 5.74
C GLU A 19 -9.95 -32.47 6.37
N ASN A 20 -9.67 -33.21 7.44
CA ASN A 20 -10.64 -34.09 8.12
C ASN A 20 -11.22 -33.50 9.42
N LEU A 21 -10.93 -32.24 9.75
CA LEU A 21 -11.40 -31.61 10.99
C LEU A 21 -12.51 -30.57 10.73
N PRO A 22 -13.54 -30.50 11.60
CA PRO A 22 -14.53 -29.43 11.55
C PRO A 22 -13.89 -28.06 11.82
N SER A 23 -14.48 -26.99 11.26
CA SER A 23 -13.89 -25.65 11.19
C SER A 23 -13.51 -25.04 12.55
N ASP A 24 -14.20 -25.42 13.63
CA ASP A 24 -13.96 -24.99 15.02
C ASP A 24 -12.72 -25.63 15.65
N ARG A 25 -12.16 -26.69 15.04
CA ARG A 25 -10.96 -27.40 15.51
C ARG A 25 -9.75 -27.22 14.60
N LYS A 26 -9.86 -26.41 13.54
CA LYS A 26 -8.76 -26.17 12.59
C LYS A 26 -7.73 -25.20 13.16
N ILE A 27 -6.71 -25.69 13.84
CA ILE A 27 -5.58 -24.87 14.34
C ILE A 27 -4.78 -24.29 13.16
N GLN A 28 -4.43 -23.01 13.23
CA GLN A 28 -3.73 -22.26 12.18
C GLN A 28 -2.45 -21.68 12.76
N LEU A 29 -1.32 -22.33 12.50
CA LEU A 29 -0.05 -21.95 13.11
C LEU A 29 0.65 -20.87 12.28
N ARG A 30 1.22 -19.87 12.94
CA ARG A 30 2.06 -18.84 12.32
C ARG A 30 3.50 -19.10 12.73
N ILE A 31 4.44 -18.90 11.79
CA ILE A 31 5.86 -19.10 12.05
C ILE A 31 6.62 -17.85 11.62
N GLY A 32 7.42 -17.30 12.53
CA GLY A 32 8.40 -16.26 12.26
C GLY A 32 9.81 -16.82 12.33
N ILE A 33 10.65 -16.53 11.32
CA ILE A 33 12.04 -16.98 11.30
C ILE A 33 12.95 -15.77 11.11
N ASN A 34 13.87 -15.58 12.04
CA ASN A 34 14.91 -14.56 11.95
C ASN A 34 16.30 -15.17 12.11
N LEU A 35 17.30 -14.48 11.57
CA LEU A 35 18.71 -14.75 11.81
C LEU A 35 19.32 -13.49 12.42
N GLY A 36 19.84 -13.62 13.64
CA GLY A 36 20.45 -12.53 14.40
C GLY A 36 21.11 -13.05 15.67
N ASP A 37 21.77 -12.16 16.40
CA ASP A 37 22.51 -12.52 17.59
C ASP A 37 21.58 -12.94 18.73
N ILE A 38 21.96 -14.01 19.42
CA ILE A 38 21.26 -14.56 20.57
C ILE A 38 22.24 -14.82 21.71
N ILE A 39 21.75 -14.67 22.93
CA ILE A 39 22.44 -15.00 24.17
C ILE A 39 21.68 -16.17 24.80
N VAL A 40 22.40 -17.22 25.19
CA VAL A 40 21.82 -18.41 25.81
C VAL A 40 22.30 -18.49 27.25
N GLU A 41 21.37 -18.41 28.20
CA GLU A 41 21.64 -18.52 29.64
C GLU A 41 20.60 -19.44 30.30
N GLU A 42 21.07 -20.37 31.14
CA GLU A 42 20.24 -21.24 32.02
C GLU A 42 19.03 -21.94 31.36
N GLY A 43 19.10 -22.23 30.05
CA GLY A 43 18.04 -22.93 29.32
C GLY A 43 17.06 -22.03 28.58
N ASP A 44 17.22 -20.70 28.69
CA ASP A 44 16.45 -19.71 27.95
C ASP A 44 17.32 -18.99 26.91
N ILE A 45 16.65 -18.43 25.89
CA ILE A 45 17.29 -17.71 24.78
C ILE A 45 16.79 -16.26 24.78
N TYR A 46 17.72 -15.32 24.86
CA TYR A 46 17.47 -13.89 24.89
C TYR A 46 18.19 -13.18 23.74
N GLY A 47 17.75 -11.97 23.43
CA GLY A 47 18.40 -11.09 22.44
C GLY A 47 17.45 -10.53 21.39
N ASP A 48 17.91 -9.51 20.69
CA ASP A 48 17.15 -8.81 19.65
C ASP A 48 16.72 -9.75 18.53
N GLY A 49 17.54 -10.77 18.23
CA GLY A 49 17.22 -11.80 17.25
C GLY A 49 15.91 -12.55 17.55
N VAL A 50 15.66 -12.85 18.83
CA VAL A 50 14.45 -13.55 19.30
C VAL A 50 13.23 -12.63 19.24
N ASN A 51 13.40 -11.37 19.64
CA ASN A 51 12.34 -10.37 19.58
C ASN A 51 11.85 -10.16 18.14
N VAL A 52 12.78 -10.04 17.18
CA VAL A 52 12.45 -9.95 15.75
C VAL A 52 11.68 -11.19 15.29
N ALA A 53 12.12 -12.41 15.64
CA ALA A 53 11.44 -13.64 15.24
C ALA A 53 9.99 -13.71 15.73
N ALA A 54 9.74 -13.38 17.00
CA ALA A 54 8.41 -13.33 17.58
C ALA A 54 7.52 -12.27 16.90
N ARG A 55 8.10 -11.16 16.45
CA ARG A 55 7.36 -10.13 15.70
C ARG A 55 7.09 -10.55 14.26
N LEU A 56 8.01 -11.24 13.61
CA LEU A 56 7.78 -11.85 12.30
C LEU A 56 6.61 -12.83 12.33
N GLU A 57 6.49 -13.64 13.39
CA GLU A 57 5.34 -14.53 13.59
C GLU A 57 4.02 -13.76 13.61
N SER A 58 3.99 -12.60 14.30
CA SER A 58 2.78 -11.78 14.42
C SER A 58 2.29 -11.21 13.08
N VAL A 59 3.22 -10.97 12.14
CA VAL A 59 2.92 -10.47 10.78
C VAL A 59 2.82 -11.57 9.74
N ALA A 60 3.14 -12.82 10.10
CA ALA A 60 2.94 -13.97 9.24
C ALA A 60 1.44 -14.21 8.98
N LEU A 61 1.14 -14.65 7.76
CA LEU A 61 -0.21 -15.05 7.40
C LEU A 61 -0.67 -16.26 8.24
N PRO A 62 -1.96 -16.40 8.58
CA PRO A 62 -2.46 -17.60 9.26
C PRO A 62 -2.11 -18.87 8.48
N GLY A 63 -1.35 -19.80 9.07
CA GLY A 63 -0.85 -20.99 8.37
C GLY A 63 0.37 -20.73 7.48
N GLY A 64 1.00 -19.56 7.62
CA GLY A 64 2.12 -19.10 6.82
C GLY A 64 3.43 -18.97 7.61
N ILE A 65 4.49 -18.70 6.87
CA ILE A 65 5.85 -18.52 7.39
C ILE A 65 6.36 -17.15 6.91
N ALA A 66 6.70 -16.28 7.86
CA ALA A 66 7.37 -15.01 7.59
C ALA A 66 8.85 -15.10 7.96
N ILE A 67 9.72 -14.59 7.10
CA ILE A 67 11.16 -14.60 7.31
C ILE A 67 11.75 -13.19 7.15
N SER A 68 12.83 -12.88 7.86
CA SER A 68 13.58 -11.65 7.64
C SER A 68 14.45 -11.73 6.38
N GLN A 69 14.90 -10.58 5.89
CA GLN A 69 15.87 -10.48 4.80
C GLN A 69 17.15 -11.29 5.08
N SER A 70 17.68 -11.24 6.31
CA SER A 70 18.88 -12.02 6.67
C SER A 70 18.69 -13.52 6.45
N VAL A 71 17.50 -14.05 6.76
CA VAL A 71 17.15 -15.45 6.47
C VAL A 71 17.01 -15.68 4.97
N ARG A 72 16.35 -14.77 4.25
CA ARG A 72 16.18 -14.85 2.79
C ARG A 72 17.53 -14.93 2.07
N ASP A 73 18.49 -14.11 2.47
CA ASP A 73 19.82 -14.04 1.88
C ASP A 73 20.62 -15.33 2.20
N HIS A 74 20.42 -15.92 3.37
CA HIS A 74 21.14 -17.12 3.81
C HIS A 74 20.58 -18.43 3.23
N VAL A 75 19.28 -18.48 2.91
CA VAL A 75 18.59 -19.69 2.43
C VAL A 75 18.93 -20.00 0.97
N GLY A 76 19.35 -19.01 0.18
CA GLY A 76 19.80 -19.17 -1.21
C GLY A 76 18.77 -19.85 -2.13
N SER A 77 19.22 -20.36 -3.27
CA SER A 77 18.41 -21.15 -4.23
C SER A 77 18.31 -22.64 -3.89
N ARG A 78 18.80 -23.06 -2.72
CA ARG A 78 18.90 -24.49 -2.34
C ARG A 78 17.57 -25.11 -1.92
N LEU A 79 16.54 -24.31 -1.71
CA LEU A 79 15.19 -24.78 -1.40
C LEU A 79 14.27 -24.42 -2.57
N GLU A 80 13.47 -25.38 -3.04
CA GLU A 80 12.36 -25.19 -3.99
C GLU A 80 11.19 -24.45 -3.32
N LEU A 81 11.46 -23.28 -2.76
CA LEU A 81 10.49 -22.43 -2.06
C LEU A 81 10.41 -21.10 -2.78
N THR A 82 9.19 -20.61 -2.95
CA THR A 82 8.95 -19.27 -3.51
C THR A 82 8.78 -18.28 -2.38
N PHE A 83 9.33 -17.08 -2.55
CA PHE A 83 9.30 -16.04 -1.53
C PHE A 83 8.60 -14.81 -2.09
N LYS A 84 7.59 -14.31 -1.37
CA LYS A 84 6.90 -13.05 -1.68
C LYS A 84 7.44 -11.95 -0.81
N ASP A 85 8.05 -10.94 -1.43
CA ASP A 85 8.51 -9.73 -0.75
C ASP A 85 7.30 -8.94 -0.21
N CYS A 86 7.34 -8.62 1.08
CA CYS A 86 6.31 -7.84 1.77
C CYS A 86 6.79 -6.43 2.14
N GLY A 87 8.00 -6.05 1.69
CA GLY A 87 8.61 -4.76 1.95
C GLY A 87 9.15 -4.62 3.38
N GLU A 88 9.55 -3.40 3.72
CA GLU A 88 10.00 -3.03 5.06
C GLU A 88 8.82 -2.86 5.99
N GLN A 89 8.88 -3.51 7.15
CA GLN A 89 7.86 -3.42 8.19
C GLN A 89 8.44 -2.81 9.46
N ASN A 90 7.73 -1.82 9.99
CA ASN A 90 8.00 -1.26 11.30
C ASN A 90 7.38 -2.18 12.36
N LEU A 91 8.22 -3.02 12.95
CA LEU A 91 7.80 -3.94 14.00
C LEU A 91 7.83 -3.21 15.34
N LYS A 92 6.80 -3.43 16.18
CA LYS A 92 6.68 -2.78 17.48
C LYS A 92 7.91 -3.11 18.35
N ASN A 93 8.57 -2.05 18.85
CA ASN A 93 9.79 -2.11 19.67
C ASN A 93 11.04 -2.64 18.93
N ILE A 94 11.11 -2.41 17.62
CA ILE A 94 12.33 -2.64 16.83
C ILE A 94 12.71 -1.31 16.20
N GLU A 95 13.91 -0.81 16.50
CA GLU A 95 14.35 0.52 16.09
C GLU A 95 14.50 0.66 14.57
N GLN A 96 14.91 -0.41 13.90
CA GLN A 96 15.12 -0.43 12.46
C GLN A 96 13.99 -1.21 11.76
N PRO A 97 13.45 -0.71 10.65
CA PRO A 97 12.50 -1.45 9.82
C PRO A 97 13.11 -2.79 9.39
N VAL A 98 12.33 -3.86 9.47
CA VAL A 98 12.77 -5.19 9.06
C VAL A 98 12.07 -5.53 7.74
N ARG A 99 12.85 -5.86 6.71
CA ARG A 99 12.28 -6.33 5.43
C ARG A 99 11.83 -7.79 5.57
N VAL A 100 10.57 -8.03 5.23
CA VAL A 100 9.88 -9.30 5.48
C VAL A 100 9.55 -10.02 4.18
N TYR A 101 9.72 -11.34 4.16
CA TYR A 101 9.31 -12.20 3.06
C TYR A 101 8.36 -13.29 3.56
N ASN A 102 7.28 -13.55 2.83
CA ASN A 102 6.43 -14.70 3.07
C ASN A 102 6.91 -15.90 2.25
N VAL A 103 7.01 -17.07 2.87
CA VAL A 103 7.31 -18.33 2.18
C VAL A 103 6.01 -18.92 1.64
N LEU A 104 5.98 -19.18 0.33
CA LEU A 104 4.88 -19.84 -0.36
C LEU A 104 5.23 -21.32 -0.52
N LEU A 105 4.42 -22.20 0.07
CA LEU A 105 4.67 -23.65 0.10
C LEU A 105 4.05 -24.34 -1.12
N GLU A 106 2.96 -23.81 -1.65
CA GLU A 106 2.19 -24.30 -2.80
C GLU A 106 1.67 -23.13 -3.66
N GLU A 107 1.25 -23.39 -4.91
CA GLU A 107 0.66 -22.36 -5.79
C GLU A 107 -0.59 -21.70 -5.16
N ALA A 108 -1.37 -22.46 -4.40
CA ALA A 108 -2.52 -21.97 -3.64
C ALA A 108 -2.16 -20.92 -2.57
N ASP A 109 -0.93 -20.94 -2.04
CA ASP A 109 -0.45 -19.92 -1.09
C ASP A 109 -0.22 -18.57 -1.79
N THR A 110 0.02 -18.58 -3.11
CA THR A 110 0.10 -17.35 -3.92
C THR A 110 -1.23 -16.63 -3.96
N GLU A 111 -2.35 -17.37 -4.03
CA GLU A 111 -3.69 -16.79 -3.95
C GLU A 111 -4.04 -16.40 -2.50
N MET A 112 -3.74 -17.26 -1.53
CA MET A 112 -4.07 -17.03 -0.11
C MET A 112 -3.28 -15.85 0.50
N SER A 113 -2.06 -15.58 0.01
CA SER A 113 -1.27 -14.39 0.33
C SER A 113 -1.73 -13.13 -0.40
N ARG A 114 -2.46 -13.25 -1.51
CA ARG A 114 -3.14 -12.12 -2.17
C ARG A 114 -4.49 -11.81 -1.51
N THR A 115 -5.11 -12.77 -0.82
CA THR A 115 -6.46 -12.64 -0.24
C THR A 115 -6.51 -12.39 1.27
N ASN A 116 -5.38 -12.41 1.99
CA ASN A 116 -5.40 -12.35 3.46
C ASN A 116 -5.41 -10.94 4.07
N ASP A 117 -5.52 -9.91 3.25
CA ASP A 117 -6.28 -8.75 3.67
C ASP A 117 -7.70 -8.94 3.15
N ALA A 118 -8.58 -9.55 3.96
CA ALA A 118 -10.00 -9.74 3.59
C ALA A 118 -10.74 -8.40 3.45
N ARG A 119 -10.08 -7.29 3.83
CA ARG A 119 -10.52 -5.94 3.57
C ARG A 119 -10.51 -5.68 2.05
N PRO A 120 -11.54 -5.04 1.49
CA PRO A 120 -11.46 -4.51 0.13
C PRO A 120 -10.18 -3.69 -0.03
N SER A 121 -9.54 -3.82 -1.19
CA SER A 121 -8.30 -3.11 -1.52
C SER A 121 -8.51 -2.20 -2.73
N ILE A 122 -8.03 -0.96 -2.64
CA ILE A 122 -8.22 0.07 -3.65
C ILE A 122 -6.91 0.80 -3.97
N ALA A 123 -6.70 1.10 -5.25
CA ALA A 123 -5.75 2.12 -5.68
C ALA A 123 -6.51 3.32 -6.25
N VAL A 124 -6.13 4.53 -5.86
CA VAL A 124 -6.67 5.78 -6.43
C VAL A 124 -5.64 6.33 -7.39
N LEU A 125 -5.91 6.23 -8.68
CA LEU A 125 -5.01 6.73 -9.72
C LEU A 125 -5.11 8.26 -9.84
N PRO A 126 -4.03 8.94 -10.25
CA PRO A 126 -4.06 10.37 -10.50
C PRO A 126 -5.20 10.75 -11.45
N PHE A 127 -6.07 11.64 -11.00
CA PHE A 127 -7.16 12.12 -11.83
C PHE A 127 -6.60 12.91 -13.02
N ASN A 128 -7.13 12.64 -14.22
CA ASN A 128 -6.67 13.31 -15.43
C ASN A 128 -7.12 14.77 -15.45
N ASN A 129 -6.17 15.68 -15.66
CA ASN A 129 -6.49 17.07 -15.93
C ASN A 129 -7.05 17.24 -17.36
N MET A 130 -8.32 17.60 -17.45
CA MET A 130 -9.04 17.89 -18.70
C MET A 130 -9.36 19.38 -18.88
N SER A 131 -8.64 20.25 -18.15
CA SER A 131 -8.79 21.71 -18.20
C SER A 131 -8.02 22.34 -19.37
N GLY A 132 -7.09 21.60 -19.99
CA GLY A 132 -6.27 22.08 -21.11
C GLY A 132 -5.10 22.98 -20.69
N ASP A 133 -4.92 23.17 -19.39
CA ASP A 133 -3.89 24.01 -18.78
C ASP A 133 -3.09 23.18 -17.78
N SER A 134 -1.80 22.97 -18.06
CA SER A 134 -0.88 22.21 -17.20
C SER A 134 -0.61 22.90 -15.87
N GLU A 135 -0.80 24.23 -15.77
CA GLU A 135 -0.70 24.94 -14.50
C GLU A 135 -1.78 24.50 -13.52
N GLN A 136 -2.83 23.81 -13.97
CA GLN A 136 -3.91 23.30 -13.12
C GLN A 136 -3.71 21.84 -12.71
N GLU A 137 -2.59 21.22 -13.07
CA GLU A 137 -2.28 19.83 -12.73
C GLU A 137 -2.23 19.58 -11.21
N TYR A 138 -1.76 20.58 -10.45
CA TYR A 138 -1.74 20.51 -8.98
C TYR A 138 -3.15 20.31 -8.39
N PHE A 139 -4.19 20.76 -9.11
CA PHE A 139 -5.56 20.71 -8.63
C PHE A 139 -6.14 19.30 -8.76
N SER A 140 -5.91 18.62 -9.89
CA SER A 140 -6.30 17.21 -10.05
C SER A 140 -5.47 16.28 -9.15
N ASP A 141 -4.18 16.58 -8.98
CA ASP A 141 -3.32 15.83 -8.06
C ASP A 141 -3.75 16.02 -6.60
N GLY A 142 -4.13 17.24 -6.21
CA GLY A 142 -4.64 17.56 -4.88
C GLY A 142 -5.90 16.77 -4.53
N ILE A 143 -6.90 16.75 -5.42
CA ILE A 143 -8.12 15.96 -5.23
C ILE A 143 -7.81 14.47 -5.08
N THR A 144 -6.89 13.94 -5.90
CA THR A 144 -6.46 12.54 -5.81
C THR A 144 -5.84 12.24 -4.44
N GLU A 145 -4.98 13.12 -3.95
CA GLU A 145 -4.29 12.99 -2.67
C GLU A 145 -5.23 13.07 -1.48
N ASP A 146 -6.18 14.00 -1.50
CA ASP A 146 -7.20 14.15 -0.46
C ASP A 146 -8.07 12.89 -0.36
N ILE A 147 -8.50 12.34 -1.51
CA ILE A 147 -9.28 11.08 -1.54
C ILE A 147 -8.45 9.90 -0.98
N ILE A 148 -7.17 9.78 -1.35
CA ILE A 148 -6.27 8.76 -0.79
C ILE A 148 -6.19 8.90 0.73
N THR A 149 -6.03 10.14 1.20
CA THR A 149 -5.89 10.46 2.62
C THR A 149 -7.14 10.08 3.40
N ASP A 150 -8.31 10.42 2.89
CA ASP A 150 -9.58 10.12 3.54
C ASP A 150 -9.91 8.64 3.55
N LEU A 151 -9.71 7.94 2.43
CA LEU A 151 -9.89 6.49 2.38
C LEU A 151 -8.91 5.75 3.30
N SER A 152 -7.68 6.27 3.46
CA SER A 152 -6.66 5.65 4.33
C SER A 152 -7.00 5.72 5.82
N LYS A 153 -7.93 6.59 6.22
CA LYS A 153 -8.45 6.65 7.60
C LYS A 153 -9.37 5.46 7.93
N ILE A 154 -9.82 4.70 6.93
CA ILE A 154 -10.76 3.59 7.09
C ILE A 154 -10.00 2.31 7.39
N SER A 155 -10.07 1.83 8.63
CA SER A 155 -9.39 0.61 9.05
C SER A 155 -9.87 -0.63 8.30
N GLY A 156 -11.10 -0.64 7.79
CA GLY A 156 -11.70 -1.71 6.99
C GLY A 156 -11.32 -1.72 5.50
N LEU A 157 -10.42 -0.83 5.05
CA LEU A 157 -10.02 -0.66 3.64
C LEU A 157 -8.50 -0.66 3.52
N PHE A 158 -7.97 -1.40 2.55
CA PHE A 158 -6.56 -1.27 2.17
C PHE A 158 -6.42 -0.26 1.03
N VAL A 159 -5.63 0.79 1.23
CA VAL A 159 -5.41 1.84 0.23
C VAL A 159 -3.95 1.86 -0.20
N VAL A 160 -3.70 1.83 -1.51
CA VAL A 160 -2.34 1.95 -2.04
C VAL A 160 -1.77 3.34 -1.77
N ALA A 161 -0.53 3.38 -1.28
CA ALA A 161 0.18 4.61 -1.01
C ALA A 161 0.29 5.52 -2.24
N ARG A 162 0.16 6.82 -2.02
CA ARG A 162 0.20 7.89 -3.03
C ARG A 162 1.36 7.74 -4.02
N HIS A 163 2.61 7.63 -3.54
CA HIS A 163 3.78 7.55 -4.43
C HIS A 163 3.69 6.39 -5.42
N THR A 164 3.21 5.23 -4.96
CA THR A 164 3.02 4.05 -5.81
C THR A 164 1.93 4.30 -6.86
N ALA A 165 0.78 4.84 -6.46
CA ALA A 165 -0.31 5.15 -7.37
C ALA A 165 0.08 6.19 -8.43
N PHE A 166 0.87 7.20 -8.05
CA PHE A 166 1.34 8.25 -8.95
C PHE A 166 2.37 7.77 -9.99
N THR A 167 2.94 6.56 -9.85
CA THR A 167 3.78 5.98 -10.91
C THR A 167 3.00 5.66 -12.19
N TYR A 168 1.68 5.55 -12.11
CA TYR A 168 0.77 5.30 -13.23
C TYR A 168 0.31 6.58 -13.93
N LYS A 169 0.72 7.75 -13.45
CA LYS A 169 0.38 9.04 -14.07
C LYS A 169 0.77 9.05 -15.54
N THR A 170 -0.13 9.50 -16.42
CA THR A 170 0.04 9.58 -17.88
C THR A 170 0.34 8.28 -18.62
N ARG A 171 0.23 7.11 -17.96
CA ARG A 171 0.46 5.82 -18.62
C ARG A 171 -0.85 5.26 -19.17
N PRO A 172 -0.90 4.86 -20.45
CA PRO A 172 -2.04 4.13 -21.00
C PRO A 172 -1.96 2.67 -20.52
N ILE A 173 -2.37 2.41 -19.29
CA ILE A 173 -2.38 1.06 -18.69
C ILE A 173 -3.83 0.66 -18.41
N LYS A 174 -4.17 -0.59 -18.73
CA LYS A 174 -5.48 -1.17 -18.42
C LYS A 174 -5.61 -1.43 -16.92
N VAL A 175 -6.77 -1.14 -16.35
CA VAL A 175 -7.03 -1.26 -14.91
C VAL A 175 -6.76 -2.66 -14.36
N GLU A 176 -7.01 -3.71 -15.15
CA GLU A 176 -6.75 -5.09 -14.77
C GLU A 176 -5.25 -5.36 -14.57
N GLN A 177 -4.39 -4.66 -15.31
CA GLN A 177 -2.94 -4.73 -15.12
C GLN A 177 -2.52 -3.99 -13.85
N VAL A 178 -3.08 -2.80 -13.60
CA VAL A 178 -2.85 -2.05 -12.34
C VAL A 178 -3.23 -2.91 -11.13
N GLY A 179 -4.39 -3.57 -11.17
CA GLY A 179 -4.83 -4.48 -10.11
C GLY A 179 -3.88 -5.64 -9.86
N ARG A 180 -3.31 -6.24 -10.92
CA ARG A 180 -2.33 -7.32 -10.80
C ARG A 180 -0.98 -6.84 -10.24
N GLU A 181 -0.50 -5.68 -10.70
CA GLU A 181 0.80 -5.13 -10.27
C GLU A 181 0.76 -4.63 -8.83
N LEU A 182 -0.35 -3.99 -8.42
CA LEU A 182 -0.52 -3.42 -7.10
C LEU A 182 -1.18 -4.38 -6.09
N GLY A 183 -1.72 -5.50 -6.55
CA GLY A 183 -2.45 -6.45 -5.71
C GLY A 183 -3.76 -5.90 -5.16
N VAL A 184 -4.45 -5.04 -5.93
CA VAL A 184 -5.72 -4.41 -5.52
C VAL A 184 -6.93 -4.98 -6.25
N GLY A 185 -8.05 -5.10 -5.54
CA GLY A 185 -9.33 -5.55 -6.10
C GLY A 185 -10.07 -4.45 -6.88
N PHE A 186 -9.84 -3.19 -6.53
CA PHE A 186 -10.52 -2.05 -7.13
C PHE A 186 -9.55 -0.92 -7.48
N VAL A 187 -9.92 -0.14 -8.49
CA VAL A 187 -9.23 1.09 -8.88
C VAL A 187 -10.25 2.22 -8.98
N LEU A 188 -9.94 3.35 -8.36
CA LEU A 188 -10.61 4.62 -8.61
C LEU A 188 -9.80 5.40 -9.65
N GLU A 189 -10.44 5.78 -10.74
CA GLU A 189 -9.90 6.72 -11.72
C GLU A 189 -10.89 7.83 -12.02
N GLY A 190 -10.42 8.91 -12.62
CA GLY A 190 -11.26 10.06 -12.84
C GLY A 190 -10.61 11.15 -13.65
N SER A 191 -11.36 12.23 -13.82
CA SER A 191 -10.91 13.42 -14.54
C SER A 191 -11.42 14.67 -13.85
N VAL A 192 -10.62 15.73 -13.87
CA VAL A 192 -11.00 17.05 -13.36
C VAL A 192 -10.90 18.07 -14.49
N ARG A 193 -11.94 18.87 -14.65
CA ARG A 193 -11.94 20.04 -15.53
C ARG A 193 -12.35 21.27 -14.72
N LYS A 194 -11.43 22.21 -14.56
CA LYS A 194 -11.66 23.48 -13.89
C LYS A 194 -11.75 24.59 -14.93
N GLY A 195 -12.76 25.45 -14.82
CA GLY A 195 -13.00 26.58 -15.70
C GLY A 195 -13.53 27.76 -14.90
N GLY A 196 -12.67 28.76 -14.64
CA GLY A 196 -13.00 29.87 -13.76
C GLY A 196 -13.35 29.37 -12.36
N THR A 197 -14.57 29.65 -11.89
CA THR A 197 -15.10 29.19 -10.60
C THR A 197 -15.83 27.86 -10.69
N ARG A 198 -15.98 27.25 -11.87
CA ARG A 198 -16.69 25.97 -12.00
C ARG A 198 -15.71 24.81 -12.08
N VAL A 199 -16.03 23.73 -11.37
CA VAL A 199 -15.27 22.49 -11.40
C VAL A 199 -16.19 21.35 -11.77
N ARG A 200 -15.72 20.55 -12.72
CA ARG A 200 -16.33 19.29 -13.12
C ARG A 200 -15.39 18.14 -12.78
N VAL A 201 -15.86 17.24 -11.94
CA VAL A 201 -15.13 16.02 -11.56
C VAL A 201 -15.91 14.81 -12.06
N THR A 202 -15.23 13.89 -12.72
CA THR A 202 -15.77 12.56 -13.03
C THR A 202 -14.97 11.55 -12.22
N GLY A 203 -15.63 10.66 -11.51
CA GLY A 203 -15.00 9.56 -10.76
C GLY A 203 -15.61 8.23 -11.16
N GLN A 204 -14.78 7.18 -11.22
CA GLN A 204 -15.20 5.84 -11.60
C GLN A 204 -14.46 4.80 -10.77
N LEU A 205 -15.21 3.91 -10.14
CA LEU A 205 -14.70 2.77 -9.39
C LEU A 205 -14.82 1.51 -10.25
N ILE A 206 -13.69 0.87 -10.53
CA ILE A 206 -13.58 -0.26 -11.46
C ILE A 206 -13.10 -1.50 -10.71
N ASN A 207 -13.72 -2.64 -11.01
CA ASN A 207 -13.31 -3.93 -10.50
C ASN A 207 -12.15 -4.49 -11.36
N CYS A 208 -10.98 -4.68 -10.75
CA CYS A 208 -9.77 -5.13 -11.44
C CYS A 208 -9.87 -6.56 -12.00
N LYS A 209 -10.80 -7.38 -11.52
CA LYS A 209 -10.96 -8.78 -11.95
C LYS A 209 -11.55 -8.89 -13.35
N ASN A 210 -12.49 -8.01 -13.69
CA ASN A 210 -13.26 -8.10 -14.94
C ASN A 210 -13.33 -6.77 -15.72
N GLY A 211 -12.68 -5.71 -15.23
CA GLY A 211 -12.71 -4.39 -15.86
C GLY A 211 -14.07 -3.68 -15.78
N GLY A 212 -15.02 -4.22 -15.00
CA GLY A 212 -16.37 -3.67 -14.90
C GLY A 212 -16.43 -2.42 -14.02
N HIS A 213 -17.18 -1.40 -14.46
CA HIS A 213 -17.51 -0.25 -13.62
C HIS A 213 -18.50 -0.67 -12.52
N VAL A 214 -18.10 -0.48 -11.28
CA VAL A 214 -18.93 -0.68 -10.09
C VAL A 214 -19.72 0.59 -9.78
N TRP A 215 -19.10 1.74 -9.99
CA TRP A 215 -19.71 3.05 -9.83
C TRP A 215 -19.06 4.04 -10.77
N ALA A 216 -19.83 5.00 -11.26
CA ALA A 216 -19.37 6.10 -12.08
C ALA A 216 -20.30 7.29 -11.89
N GLU A 217 -19.74 8.44 -11.59
CA GLU A 217 -20.52 9.65 -11.37
C GLU A 217 -19.79 10.90 -11.85
N ARG A 218 -20.57 11.94 -12.09
CA ARG A 218 -20.09 13.24 -12.54
C ARG A 218 -20.68 14.34 -11.67
N PHE A 219 -19.79 15.15 -11.14
CA PHE A 219 -20.08 16.29 -10.30
C PHE A 219 -19.79 17.57 -11.09
N ASP A 220 -20.70 18.55 -11.03
CA ASP A 220 -20.54 19.86 -11.65
C ASP A 220 -20.99 20.92 -10.64
N ARG A 221 -20.03 21.59 -10.01
CA ARG A 221 -20.23 22.50 -8.89
C ARG A 221 -19.36 23.75 -9.01
N ASP A 222 -19.60 24.70 -8.11
CA ASP A 222 -18.64 25.78 -7.89
C ASP A 222 -17.39 25.25 -7.17
N LEU A 223 -16.26 25.92 -7.37
CA LEU A 223 -14.97 25.62 -6.77
C LEU A 223 -15.06 25.72 -5.24
N THR A 224 -15.98 26.53 -4.71
CA THR A 224 -16.24 26.63 -3.27
C THR A 224 -16.73 25.33 -2.66
N ASP A 225 -17.37 24.48 -3.45
CA ASP A 225 -18.00 23.23 -3.00
C ASP A 225 -17.10 22.01 -3.26
N ILE A 226 -15.81 22.23 -3.56
CA ILE A 226 -14.91 21.14 -3.96
C ILE A 226 -14.74 20.08 -2.86
N PHE A 227 -14.72 20.49 -1.60
CA PHE A 227 -14.65 19.57 -0.47
C PHE A 227 -15.88 18.66 -0.40
N ALA A 228 -17.07 19.20 -0.69
CA ALA A 228 -18.29 18.39 -0.74
C ALA A 228 -18.21 17.32 -1.84
N ILE A 229 -17.59 17.61 -2.98
CA ILE A 229 -17.36 16.60 -4.03
C ILE A 229 -16.42 15.48 -3.52
N GLN A 230 -15.34 15.84 -2.82
CA GLN A 230 -14.41 14.84 -2.26
C GLN A 230 -15.12 13.92 -1.25
N ASP A 231 -15.95 14.51 -0.39
CA ASP A 231 -16.74 13.81 0.60
C ASP A 231 -17.73 12.85 -0.07
N GLU A 232 -18.45 13.32 -1.09
CA GLU A 232 -19.40 12.54 -1.88
C GLU A 232 -18.72 11.35 -2.58
N ILE A 233 -17.56 11.56 -3.21
CA ILE A 233 -16.77 10.49 -3.84
C ILE A 233 -16.35 9.45 -2.79
N THR A 234 -15.83 9.89 -1.66
CA THR A 234 -15.36 9.00 -0.60
C THR A 234 -16.50 8.17 -0.02
N HIS A 235 -17.65 8.81 0.26
CA HIS A 235 -18.84 8.11 0.74
C HIS A 235 -19.37 7.11 -0.28
N ALA A 236 -19.44 7.48 -1.56
CA ALA A 236 -19.86 6.58 -2.63
C ALA A 236 -18.96 5.33 -2.68
N ILE A 237 -17.64 5.48 -2.58
CA ILE A 237 -16.71 4.35 -2.57
C ILE A 237 -16.98 3.43 -1.37
N VAL A 238 -17.14 3.99 -0.17
CA VAL A 238 -17.43 3.23 1.04
C VAL A 238 -18.72 2.42 0.91
N GLU A 239 -19.76 3.02 0.35
CA GLU A 239 -21.05 2.37 0.13
C GLU A 239 -20.95 1.23 -0.90
N GLN A 240 -20.28 1.48 -2.03
CA GLN A 240 -20.13 0.48 -3.11
C GLN A 240 -19.30 -0.72 -2.67
N LEU A 241 -18.26 -0.47 -1.88
CA LEU A 241 -17.41 -1.52 -1.31
C LEU A 241 -18.04 -2.18 -0.07
N LYS A 242 -19.22 -1.71 0.37
CA LYS A 242 -19.97 -2.22 1.54
C LYS A 242 -19.13 -2.24 2.81
N ILE A 243 -18.28 -1.24 3.00
CA ILE A 243 -17.35 -1.16 4.12
C ILE A 243 -18.11 -0.67 5.36
N LYS A 244 -17.98 -1.40 6.48
CA LYS A 244 -18.56 -0.98 7.76
C LYS A 244 -17.63 0.05 8.41
N LEU A 245 -18.10 1.29 8.52
CA LEU A 245 -17.39 2.37 9.21
C LEU A 245 -17.63 2.35 10.72
N LEU A 246 -16.57 2.49 11.51
CA LEU A 246 -16.62 2.78 12.93
C LEU A 246 -17.12 4.21 13.19
N PRO A 247 -17.72 4.50 14.37
CA PRO A 247 -18.25 5.84 14.68
C PRO A 247 -17.19 6.96 14.63
N GLN A 248 -15.93 6.64 14.94
CA GLN A 248 -14.83 7.61 14.85
C GLN A 248 -14.43 7.88 13.40
N GLU A 249 -14.36 6.85 12.56
CA GLU A 249 -14.04 6.98 11.13
C GLU A 249 -15.07 7.86 10.40
N ARG A 250 -16.36 7.69 10.70
CA ARG A 250 -17.44 8.55 10.17
C ARG A 250 -17.27 10.03 10.49
N LYS A 251 -16.63 10.37 11.61
CA LYS A 251 -16.36 11.76 11.98
C LYS A 251 -15.12 12.32 11.29
N SER A 252 -14.18 11.46 10.91
CA SER A 252 -12.86 11.82 10.38
C SER A 252 -12.79 11.86 8.86
N ILE A 253 -13.68 11.13 8.19
CA ILE A 253 -13.86 11.09 6.75
C ILE A 253 -14.72 12.29 6.33
N GLY A 254 -14.24 13.08 5.36
CA GLY A 254 -14.92 14.28 4.89
C GLY A 254 -14.87 15.49 5.83
N GLN A 255 -13.86 15.55 6.70
CA GLN A 255 -13.51 16.83 7.31
C GLN A 255 -12.66 17.62 6.33
N ALA A 256 -13.21 18.73 5.84
CA ALA A 256 -12.47 19.67 5.00
C ALA A 256 -11.16 20.08 5.71
N PRO A 257 -9.99 20.00 5.04
CA PRO A 257 -8.71 20.44 5.59
C PRO A 257 -8.73 21.90 6.06
N THR A 258 -9.59 22.71 5.45
CA THR A 258 -9.83 24.12 5.77
C THR A 258 -11.17 24.58 5.14
N GLY A 259 -11.82 25.57 5.75
CA GLY A 259 -12.99 26.25 5.15
C GLY A 259 -12.63 27.37 4.17
N ASN A 260 -11.33 27.65 3.96
CA ASN A 260 -10.85 28.73 3.11
C ASN A 260 -10.21 28.17 1.82
N ILE A 261 -10.81 28.49 0.67
CA ILE A 261 -10.40 28.00 -0.66
C ILE A 261 -9.06 28.59 -1.10
N ASP A 262 -8.75 29.83 -0.73
CA ASP A 262 -7.46 30.44 -1.06
C ASP A 262 -6.33 29.75 -0.29
N ALA A 263 -6.55 29.47 0.99
CA ALA A 263 -5.63 28.68 1.81
C ALA A 263 -5.43 27.28 1.24
N TYR A 264 -6.52 26.65 0.76
CA TYR A 264 -6.46 25.35 0.10
C TYR A 264 -5.68 25.39 -1.22
N ASN A 265 -5.92 26.40 -2.08
CA ASN A 265 -5.17 26.60 -3.31
C ASN A 265 -3.66 26.79 -3.05
N TYR A 266 -3.29 27.56 -2.02
CA TYR A 266 -1.90 27.72 -1.62
C TYR A 266 -1.29 26.43 -1.06
N TYR A 267 -2.05 25.69 -0.25
CA TYR A 267 -1.64 24.38 0.26
C TYR A 267 -1.35 23.39 -0.87
N LEU A 268 -2.26 23.24 -1.84
CA LEU A 268 -2.07 22.34 -2.96
C LEU A 268 -0.86 22.73 -3.83
N LYS A 269 -0.67 24.04 -4.07
CA LYS A 269 0.52 24.55 -4.78
C LYS A 269 1.81 24.25 -4.02
N ALA A 270 1.81 24.43 -2.71
CA ALA A 270 2.96 24.12 -1.86
C ALA A 270 3.27 22.61 -1.84
N ALA A 271 2.26 21.76 -1.66
CA ALA A 271 2.39 20.31 -1.68
C ALA A 271 2.97 19.81 -3.02
N SER A 272 2.48 20.35 -4.13
CA SER A 272 3.02 20.08 -5.47
C SER A 272 4.49 20.52 -5.62
N CYS A 273 4.84 21.72 -5.12
CA CYS A 273 6.22 22.23 -5.16
C CYS A 273 7.20 21.44 -4.29
N SER A 274 6.79 20.96 -3.10
CA SER A 274 7.64 20.12 -2.25
C SER A 274 8.04 18.80 -2.92
N ILE A 275 7.14 18.22 -3.72
CA ILE A 275 7.43 17.01 -4.51
C ILE A 275 8.36 17.33 -5.69
N ALA A 276 8.16 18.48 -6.35
CA ALA A 276 9.03 18.93 -7.42
C ALA A 276 10.47 19.21 -6.94
N ALA A 277 10.64 19.78 -5.74
CA ALA A 277 11.94 20.04 -5.12
C ALA A 277 12.71 18.75 -4.80
N LEU A 278 12.02 17.70 -4.31
CA LEU A 278 12.61 16.36 -4.11
C LEU A 278 13.05 15.72 -5.43
N ARG A 279 12.30 15.94 -6.52
CA ARG A 279 12.63 15.43 -7.85
C ARG A 279 13.88 16.11 -8.43
N PHE A 280 14.06 17.42 -8.21
CA PHE A 280 15.24 18.17 -8.68
C PHE A 280 16.54 17.75 -7.99
N CYS A 281 16.48 17.42 -6.69
CA CYS A 281 17.65 16.93 -5.95
C CYS A 281 18.16 15.55 -6.39
N ILE A 282 17.29 14.69 -6.95
CA ILE A 282 17.67 13.34 -7.42
C ILE A 282 18.19 13.37 -8.87
N SER A 283 17.82 14.39 -9.66
CA SER A 283 18.23 14.51 -11.08
C SER A 283 19.47 15.37 -11.34
N ALA A 284 20.08 15.98 -10.32
CA ALA A 284 21.30 16.76 -10.51
C ALA A 284 22.50 15.82 -10.72
N PRO A 285 23.19 15.85 -11.89
CA PRO A 285 24.38 15.05 -12.09
C PRO A 285 25.51 15.54 -11.15
N PRO A 286 26.37 14.64 -10.65
CA PRO A 286 27.47 15.04 -9.78
C PRO A 286 28.42 15.94 -10.58
N ASN A 287 28.50 17.20 -10.16
CA ASN A 287 29.42 18.19 -10.71
C ASN A 287 30.87 17.74 -10.42
N ARG A 288 31.49 17.01 -11.35
CA ARG A 288 32.94 16.76 -11.36
C ARG A 288 33.63 17.90 -12.07
N SER A 289 33.97 18.94 -11.32
CA SER A 289 34.98 19.91 -11.70
C SER A 289 35.94 20.09 -10.52
N ARG A 290 36.93 19.19 -10.42
CA ARG A 290 38.18 19.48 -9.68
C ARG A 290 39.14 20.16 -10.66
N PRO A 291 39.70 21.34 -10.36
CA PRO A 291 40.81 21.86 -11.14
C PRO A 291 42.07 21.03 -10.84
N GLN A 292 42.67 20.46 -11.89
CA GLN A 292 44.04 19.96 -11.86
C GLN A 292 44.98 21.18 -11.90
N THR A 293 45.61 21.52 -10.78
CA THR A 293 46.82 22.34 -10.79
C THR A 293 48.02 21.41 -10.87
N PHE A 294 48.67 21.43 -12.04
CA PHE A 294 50.00 20.87 -12.26
C PHE A 294 51.03 21.65 -11.43
N LEU A 295 51.90 20.90 -10.74
CA LEU A 295 53.16 21.37 -10.17
C LEU A 295 54.16 21.72 -11.29
N PRO A 296 55.13 22.61 -11.06
CA PRO A 296 56.45 22.48 -11.66
C PRO A 296 57.29 21.42 -10.93
#